data_AF-A0A6B2LSK4-F1
#
_entry.id   AF-A0A6B2LSK4-F1
#
_cell.length_a   1.000
_cell.length_b   1.000
_cell.length_c   1.000
_cell.angle_alpha   90.00
_cell.angle_beta   90.00
_cell.angle_gamma   90.00
#
_symmetry.space_group_name_H-M   'P 1'
#
loop_
_entity.id
_entity.type
_entity.pdbx_description
1 polymer ?
#
loop_
_entity_poly.entity_id
_entity_poly.type
_entity_poly.pdbx_seq_one_letter_code
_entity_poly.pdbx_strand_id
1 'polypeptide(L)'
;MKEEKMSDSPVQAGSSPLLPQWKDVENHLKDGKVVIQFRQAGSAPEMKQNKFKLKADATFSSIVDFLRKQIKYTEEKPLFLFVNRTFQPTPDAIVSDLFRCFHTDAKFLVVYYCETAAWG
;
A
#
# COMPACT_ATOMS: atom_id res chain seq x y z
N MET A 1 13.39 1.60 -54.73
CA MET A 1 13.07 1.29 -53.32
C MET A 1 12.88 2.61 -52.61
N LYS A 2 11.65 2.91 -52.19
CA LYS A 2 11.28 4.13 -51.47
C LYS A 2 11.19 3.74 -50.00
N GLU A 3 12.09 4.22 -49.15
CA GLU A 3 11.92 4.11 -47.70
C GLU A 3 10.96 5.21 -47.26
N GLU A 4 9.80 4.78 -46.76
CA GLU A 4 8.76 5.62 -46.18
C GLU A 4 9.28 6.35 -44.94
N LYS A 5 8.99 7.65 -44.90
CA LYS A 5 9.17 8.51 -43.74
C LYS A 5 8.21 8.07 -42.62
N MET A 6 8.73 7.63 -41.48
CA MET A 6 7.95 7.58 -40.25
C MET A 6 8.10 8.92 -39.52
N SER A 7 7.07 9.74 -39.62
CA SER A 7 6.87 10.94 -38.82
C SER A 7 6.31 10.53 -37.46
N ASP A 8 7.12 10.62 -36.41
CA ASP A 8 6.59 10.65 -35.04
C ASP A 8 6.87 12.03 -34.43
N SER A 9 5.76 12.73 -34.19
CA SER A 9 5.72 14.03 -33.54
C SER A 9 6.08 13.91 -32.04
N PRO A 10 6.63 14.96 -31.42
CA PRO A 10 7.17 14.90 -30.07
C PRO A 10 6.04 14.89 -29.03
N VAL A 11 5.99 13.86 -28.19
CA VAL A 11 5.14 13.89 -26.98
C VAL A 11 5.79 14.87 -25.98
N GLN A 12 5.25 16.08 -25.89
CA GLN A 12 5.56 16.99 -24.79
C GLN A 12 4.66 16.65 -23.60
N ALA A 13 5.24 16.08 -22.54
CA ALA A 13 4.71 16.13 -21.19
C ALA A 13 5.89 16.32 -20.22
N GLY A 14 5.77 17.33 -19.35
CA GLY A 14 6.86 17.94 -18.58
C GLY A 14 7.85 16.96 -17.93
N SER A 15 9.08 17.01 -18.40
CA SER A 15 10.23 16.26 -17.90
C SER A 15 10.77 16.90 -16.61
N SER A 16 10.27 16.46 -15.44
CA SER A 16 11.19 16.27 -14.32
C SER A 16 12.05 15.04 -14.63
N PRO A 17 13.38 15.07 -14.39
CA PRO A 17 14.22 13.91 -14.67
C PRO A 17 13.66 12.75 -13.86
N LEU A 18 13.20 11.71 -14.57
CA LEU A 18 12.61 10.53 -13.97
C LEU A 18 13.69 9.86 -13.13
N LEU A 19 13.76 10.22 -11.85
CA LEU A 19 14.48 9.41 -10.90
C LEU A 19 13.84 8.02 -10.98
N PRO A 20 14.65 6.95 -10.95
CA PRO A 20 14.12 5.62 -10.82
C PRO A 20 13.13 5.62 -9.65
N GLN A 21 11.92 5.09 -9.86
CA GLN A 21 10.84 5.17 -8.87
C GLN A 21 11.27 4.67 -7.47
N TRP A 22 12.24 3.76 -7.41
CA TRP A 22 12.84 3.27 -6.17
C TRP A 22 13.58 4.34 -5.34
N LYS A 23 14.19 5.37 -5.95
CA LYS A 23 14.87 6.46 -5.21
C LYS A 23 13.88 7.35 -4.45
N ASP A 24 12.68 7.54 -5.00
CA ASP A 24 11.63 8.31 -4.35
C ASP A 24 11.01 7.55 -3.18
N VAL A 25 10.90 6.23 -3.31
CA VAL A 25 10.49 5.32 -2.22
C VAL A 25 11.48 5.39 -1.06
N GLU A 26 12.78 5.30 -1.33
CA GLU A 26 13.80 5.38 -0.28
C GLU A 26 13.75 6.70 0.47
N ASN A 27 13.56 7.81 -0.25
CA ASN A 27 13.39 9.12 0.38
C ASN A 27 12.19 9.16 1.34
N HIS A 28 11.14 8.39 1.08
CA HIS A 28 9.97 8.31 1.96
C HIS A 28 10.17 7.38 3.15
N LEU A 29 11.08 6.42 3.03
CA LEU A 29 11.49 5.54 4.12
C LEU A 29 12.56 6.14 5.03
N LYS A 30 13.22 7.24 4.63
CA LYS A 30 14.26 7.93 5.42
C LYS A 30 13.78 8.33 6.82
N ASP A 31 12.50 8.70 6.96
CA ASP A 31 11.92 9.07 8.24
C ASP A 31 11.58 7.85 9.12
N GLY A 32 11.88 6.64 8.65
CA GLY A 32 11.57 5.37 9.31
C GLY A 32 10.07 5.09 9.39
N LYS A 33 9.26 5.77 8.59
CA LYS A 33 7.80 5.69 8.63
C LYS A 33 7.20 5.54 7.24
N VAL A 34 6.06 4.88 7.18
CA VAL A 34 5.28 4.65 5.97
C VAL A 34 3.85 5.11 6.20
N VAL A 35 3.23 5.64 5.16
CA VAL A 35 1.80 5.95 5.18
C VAL A 35 1.02 4.71 4.76
N ILE A 36 0.13 4.26 5.64
CA ILE A 36 -0.80 3.15 5.36
C ILE A 36 -2.22 3.70 5.36
N GLN A 37 -2.96 3.38 4.31
CA GLN A 37 -4.39 3.61 4.22
C GLN A 37 -5.15 2.31 4.44
N PHE A 38 -5.91 2.23 5.52
CA PHE A 38 -6.86 1.15 5.75
C PHE A 38 -8.14 1.37 4.96
N ARG A 39 -8.68 0.31 4.37
CA ARG A 39 -9.96 0.34 3.66
C ARG A 39 -10.78 -0.84 4.10
N GLN A 40 -12.01 -0.58 4.55
CA GLN A 40 -12.94 -1.67 4.80
C GLN A 40 -13.31 -2.37 3.50
N ALA A 41 -13.61 -3.64 3.62
CA ALA A 41 -14.25 -4.44 2.60
C ALA A 41 -15.40 -5.25 3.21
N GLY A 42 -16.48 -5.39 2.46
CA GLY A 42 -17.68 -6.09 2.91
C GLY A 42 -18.34 -5.39 4.10
N SER A 43 -18.71 -6.19 5.11
CA SER A 43 -19.47 -5.75 6.29
C SER A 43 -18.60 -5.28 7.47
N ALA A 44 -17.30 -5.10 7.27
CA ALA A 44 -16.42 -4.63 8.34
C ALA A 44 -16.72 -3.16 8.74
N PRO A 45 -16.47 -2.74 9.99
CA PRO A 45 -16.76 -1.38 10.46
C PRO A 45 -15.91 -0.30 9.78
N GLU A 46 -16.52 0.86 9.44
CA GLU A 46 -15.79 1.96 8.79
C GLU A 46 -15.00 2.81 9.79
N MET A 47 -13.74 3.07 9.46
CA MET A 47 -12.89 3.96 10.23
C MET A 47 -13.06 5.42 9.79
N LYS A 48 -13.29 6.31 10.76
CA LYS A 48 -13.33 7.77 10.54
C LYS A 48 -11.99 8.32 10.04
N GLN A 49 -10.89 7.88 10.65
CA GLN A 49 -9.54 8.16 10.18
C GLN A 49 -8.96 6.86 9.64
N ASN A 50 -8.66 6.83 8.34
CA ASN A 50 -8.23 5.62 7.67
C ASN A 50 -6.80 5.70 7.12
N LYS A 51 -6.12 6.85 7.24
CA LYS A 51 -4.70 7.02 6.89
C LYS A 51 -3.87 7.26 8.15
N PHE A 52 -2.81 6.48 8.29
CA PHE A 52 -1.89 6.55 9.42
C PHE A 52 -0.44 6.50 8.96
N LYS A 53 0.43 7.20 9.69
CA LYS A 53 1.88 7.04 9.57
C LYS A 53 2.35 6.04 10.61
N LEU A 54 2.81 4.88 10.15
CA LEU A 54 3.28 3.79 10.99
C LEU A 54 4.78 3.56 10.77
N LYS A 55 5.44 2.86 11.68
CA LYS A 55 6.87 2.59 11.54
C LYS A 55 7.12 1.65 10.36
N ALA A 56 8.18 1.91 9.61
CA ALA A 56 8.55 1.12 8.44
C ALA A 56 9.15 -0.25 8.83
N ASP A 57 9.76 -0.35 10.01
CA ASP A 57 10.36 -1.58 10.57
C ASP A 57 9.33 -2.48 11.28
N ALA A 58 8.07 -2.07 11.35
CA ALA A 58 7.02 -2.87 11.96
C ALA A 58 6.74 -4.13 11.14
N THR A 59 6.37 -5.20 11.84
CA THR A 59 5.84 -6.42 11.23
C THR A 59 4.37 -6.24 10.84
N PHE A 60 3.91 -7.01 9.86
CA PHE A 60 2.50 -6.99 9.47
C PHE A 60 1.58 -7.40 10.63
N SER A 61 1.99 -8.32 11.49
CA SER A 61 1.27 -8.66 12.72
C SER A 61 1.00 -7.44 13.60
N SER A 62 2.00 -6.56 13.76
CA SER A 62 1.84 -5.31 14.52
C SER A 62 0.82 -4.37 13.90
N ILE A 63 0.69 -4.38 12.56
CA ILE A 63 -0.31 -3.61 11.82
C ILE A 63 -1.72 -4.18 12.04
N VAL A 64 -1.86 -5.51 12.07
CA VAL A 64 -3.13 -6.19 12.40
C VAL A 64 -3.58 -5.80 13.81
N ASP A 65 -2.68 -5.89 14.79
CA ASP A 65 -2.97 -5.53 16.19
C ASP A 65 -3.31 -4.05 16.35
N PHE A 66 -2.59 -3.17 15.64
CA PHE A 66 -2.90 -1.75 15.60
C PHE A 66 -4.32 -1.52 15.08
N LEU A 67 -4.68 -2.14 13.95
CA LEU A 67 -6.00 -1.99 13.35
C LEU A 67 -7.10 -2.48 14.30
N ARG A 68 -6.95 -3.67 14.90
CA ARG A 68 -7.91 -4.22 15.86
C ARG A 68 -8.20 -3.25 17.01
N LYS A 69 -7.16 -2.60 17.54
CA LYS A 69 -7.30 -1.56 18.58
C LYS A 69 -8.04 -0.32 18.09
N GLN A 70 -7.81 0.11 16.84
CA GLN A 70 -8.45 1.30 16.28
C GLN A 70 -9.96 1.09 16.04
N ILE A 71 -10.36 -0.07 15.54
CA ILE A 71 -11.78 -0.40 15.29
C ILE A 71 -12.49 -1.02 16.50
N LYS A 72 -11.81 -1.12 17.66
CA LYS A 72 -12.31 -1.77 18.88
C LYS A 72 -12.87 -3.17 18.59
N TYR A 73 -12.16 -3.93 17.77
CA TYR A 73 -12.57 -5.26 17.35
C TYR A 73 -12.20 -6.29 18.42
N THR A 74 -13.19 -7.05 18.87
CA THR A 74 -13.03 -8.11 19.88
C THR A 74 -12.30 -9.31 19.28
N GLU A 75 -11.46 -9.98 20.08
CA GLU A 75 -10.62 -11.12 19.66
C GLU A 75 -11.42 -12.36 19.21
N GLU A 76 -12.73 -12.41 19.43
CA GLU A 76 -13.57 -13.57 19.11
C GLU A 76 -13.81 -13.77 17.61
N LYS A 77 -13.61 -12.74 16.79
CA LYS A 77 -13.87 -12.83 15.35
C LYS A 77 -12.57 -12.74 14.52
N PRO A 78 -12.46 -13.52 13.44
CA PRO A 78 -11.33 -13.41 12.53
C PRO A 78 -11.37 -12.07 11.78
N LEU A 79 -10.20 -11.45 11.60
CA LEU A 79 -10.02 -10.24 10.80
C LEU A 79 -8.94 -10.52 9.76
N PHE A 80 -9.32 -10.49 8.49
CA PHE A 80 -8.42 -10.74 7.36
C PHE A 80 -7.95 -9.41 6.77
N LEU A 81 -6.65 -9.30 6.49
CA LEU A 81 -6.05 -8.09 5.94
C LEU A 81 -5.32 -8.40 4.63
N PHE A 82 -5.58 -7.60 3.61
CA PHE A 82 -5.03 -7.77 2.27
C PHE A 82 -4.31 -6.52 1.81
N VAL A 83 -3.13 -6.66 1.23
CA VAL A 83 -2.46 -5.54 0.55
C VAL A 83 -3.08 -5.39 -0.84
N ASN A 84 -3.51 -4.18 -1.21
CA ASN A 84 -4.08 -3.85 -2.53
C ASN A 84 -5.23 -4.76 -3.04
N ARG A 85 -5.94 -5.47 -2.14
CA ARG A 85 -6.98 -6.51 -2.46
C ARG A 85 -6.45 -7.71 -3.25
N THR A 86 -5.16 -8.03 -3.16
CA THR A 86 -4.58 -9.11 -3.98
C THR A 86 -4.12 -10.29 -3.12
N PHE A 87 -3.43 -10.05 -2.01
CA PHE A 87 -2.91 -11.13 -1.17
C PHE A 87 -2.85 -10.72 0.30
N GLN A 88 -2.80 -11.72 1.18
CA GLN A 88 -2.56 -11.57 2.60
C GLN A 88 -1.06 -11.77 2.88
N PRO A 89 -0.33 -10.75 3.35
CA PRO A 89 1.08 -10.90 3.71
C PRO A 89 1.28 -11.88 4.87
N THR A 90 2.48 -12.44 4.98
CA THR A 90 2.87 -13.20 6.17
C THR A 90 2.91 -12.27 7.40
N PRO A 91 2.55 -12.74 8.60
CA PRO A 91 2.58 -11.92 9.82
C PRO A 91 3.95 -11.31 10.11
N ASP A 92 5.02 -12.01 9.73
CA ASP A 92 6.41 -11.60 9.90
C ASP A 92 6.92 -10.65 8.80
N ALA A 93 6.11 -10.38 7.77
CA ALA A 93 6.52 -9.47 6.70
C ALA A 93 6.76 -8.06 7.25
N ILE A 94 7.87 -7.46 6.83
CA ILE A 94 8.21 -6.09 7.22
C ILE A 94 7.46 -5.12 6.30
N VAL A 95 6.87 -4.07 6.89
CA VAL A 95 6.03 -3.13 6.15
C VAL A 95 6.85 -2.29 5.15
N SER A 96 8.13 -2.00 5.43
CA SER A 96 9.02 -1.34 4.48
C SER A 96 9.14 -2.12 3.17
N ASP A 97 9.26 -3.45 3.23
CA ASP A 97 9.35 -4.32 2.05
C ASP A 97 8.04 -4.34 1.28
N LEU A 98 6.92 -4.45 1.99
CA LEU A 98 5.58 -4.35 1.39
C LEU A 98 5.38 -2.97 0.72
N PHE A 99 5.85 -1.90 1.35
CA PHE A 99 5.77 -0.55 0.79
C PHE A 99 6.61 -0.43 -0.48
N ARG A 100 7.84 -0.95 -0.50
CA ARG A 100 8.73 -0.91 -1.67
C ARG A 100 8.11 -1.58 -2.90
N CYS A 101 7.39 -2.68 -2.70
CA CYS A 101 6.81 -3.46 -3.80
C CYS A 101 5.39 -3.05 -4.18
N PHE A 102 4.59 -2.55 -3.22
CA PHE A 102 3.13 -2.43 -3.40
C PHE A 102 2.58 -1.05 -3.03
N HIS A 103 3.43 -0.01 -2.89
CA HIS A 103 2.93 1.35 -2.74
C HIS A 103 2.09 1.78 -3.95
N THR A 104 1.19 2.72 -3.71
CA THR A 104 0.44 3.42 -4.77
C THR A 104 1.27 4.57 -5.36
N ASP A 105 0.84 5.10 -6.50
CA ASP A 105 1.41 6.33 -7.10
C ASP A 105 1.32 7.53 -6.15
N ALA A 106 0.31 7.52 -5.28
CA ALA A 106 0.10 8.52 -4.24
C ALA A 106 0.92 8.25 -2.96
N LYS A 107 1.92 7.35 -3.03
CA LYS A 107 2.98 7.16 -2.02
C LYS A 107 2.47 6.67 -0.65
N PHE A 108 1.41 5.87 -0.66
CA PHE A 108 0.93 5.14 0.51
C PHE A 108 0.61 3.69 0.15
N LEU A 109 0.69 2.80 1.13
CA LEU A 109 0.24 1.41 1.01
C LEU A 109 -1.25 1.32 1.32
N VAL A 110 -2.02 0.57 0.55
CA VAL A 110 -3.45 0.33 0.85
C VAL A 110 -3.61 -1.06 1.44
N VAL A 111 -4.18 -1.11 2.65
CA VAL A 111 -4.48 -2.35 3.36
C VAL A 111 -5.98 -2.46 3.51
N TYR A 112 -6.55 -3.48 2.90
CA TYR A 112 -7.96 -3.80 2.99
C TYR A 112 -8.21 -4.72 4.16
N TYR A 113 -9.29 -4.54 4.89
CA TYR A 113 -9.68 -5.42 5.98
C TYR A 113 -11.13 -5.89 5.84
N CYS A 114 -11.39 -7.16 6.18
CA CYS A 114 -12.71 -7.77 6.14
C CYS A 114 -12.88 -8.83 7.23
N GLU A 115 -14.12 -9.03 7.70
CA GLU A 115 -14.47 -10.04 8.70
C GLU A 115 -14.62 -11.44 8.10
N THR A 116 -15.03 -11.51 6.84
CA THR A 116 -15.14 -12.75 6.06
C THR A 116 -13.98 -12.82 5.07
N ALA A 117 -13.51 -14.02 4.75
CA ALA A 117 -12.55 -14.21 3.68
C ALA A 117 -13.20 -13.77 2.35
N ALA A 118 -12.88 -12.56 1.89
CA ALA A 118 -13.45 -11.98 0.68
C ALA A 118 -12.67 -12.34 -0.59
N TRP A 119 -11.39 -12.69 -0.43
CA TRP A 119 -10.46 -13.02 -1.51
C TRP A 119 -9.54 -14.17 -1.08
N GLY A 120 -9.51 -15.24 -1.86
CA GLY A 120 -8.71 -16.45 -1.65
C GLY A 120 -8.61 -17.22 -2.95
#